data_AF-A0A661EIP6-F1
#
_entry.id   AF-A0A661EIP6-F1
#
_cell.length_a   1.000
_cell.length_b   1.000
_cell.length_c   1.000
_cell.angle_alpha   90.00
_cell.angle_beta   90.00
_cell.angle_gamma   90.00
#
_symmetry.space_group_name_H-M   'P 1'
#
loop_
_entity.id
_entity.type
_entity.pdbx_description
1 polymer ?
#
loop_
_entity_poly.entity_id
_entity_poly.type
_entity_poly.pdbx_seq_one_letter_code
_entity_poly.pdbx_strand_id
1 'polypeptide(L)'
;MDPYIGFLHKPSYNHAALASDIIEPIRPSAEYFIWRLFAEQDIRQEHFIKNAKKCLLSKTGRKIYYHQLEKWLPPYRRWLRLQSYQLKNSLINDNDDDVVLNITTPIQAELF
;
A
#
# COMPACT_ATOMS: atom_id res chain seq x y z
N MET A 1 5.82 -17.00 4.67
CA MET A 1 4.68 -16.61 5.52
C MET A 1 3.42 -16.86 4.71
N ASP A 2 2.36 -17.32 5.36
CA ASP A 2 1.07 -17.52 4.70
C ASP A 2 0.34 -16.17 4.57
N PRO A 3 0.02 -15.69 3.36
CA PRO A 3 -0.64 -14.41 3.17
C PRO A 3 -2.08 -14.35 3.72
N TYR A 4 -2.72 -15.48 4.01
CA TYR A 4 -4.12 -15.55 4.47
C TYR A 4 -4.25 -15.47 6.01
N ILE A 5 -3.16 -15.55 6.75
CA ILE A 5 -3.14 -15.49 8.23
C ILE A 5 -2.71 -14.10 8.69
N GLY A 6 -3.67 -13.22 8.97
CA GLY A 6 -3.44 -11.89 9.54
C GLY A 6 -3.43 -11.87 11.07
N PHE A 7 -2.79 -10.86 11.63
CA PHE A 7 -2.79 -10.47 13.03
C PHE A 7 -3.85 -9.40 13.33
N LEU A 8 -3.97 -8.39 12.45
CA LEU A 8 -4.92 -7.29 12.60
C LEU A 8 -6.22 -7.59 11.86
N HIS A 9 -6.13 -7.98 10.60
CA HIS A 9 -7.30 -8.36 9.81
C HIS A 9 -7.73 -9.79 10.10
N LYS A 10 -9.03 -9.97 10.34
CA LYS A 10 -9.63 -11.31 10.46
C LYS A 10 -9.49 -12.06 9.12
N PRO A 11 -9.05 -13.33 9.13
CA PRO A 11 -9.05 -14.15 7.93
C PRO A 11 -10.46 -14.22 7.33
N SER A 12 -10.56 -13.97 6.04
CA SER A 12 -11.79 -14.16 5.26
C SER A 12 -11.49 -14.86 3.95
N TYR A 13 -12.49 -15.51 3.36
CA TYR A 13 -12.28 -16.34 2.18
C TYR A 13 -11.65 -15.53 1.03
N ASN A 14 -10.51 -16.00 0.50
CA ASN A 14 -9.71 -15.35 -0.54
C ASN A 14 -9.18 -13.94 -0.19
N HIS A 15 -9.14 -13.56 1.09
CA HIS A 15 -8.54 -12.30 1.53
C HIS A 15 -7.15 -12.54 2.10
N ALA A 16 -6.13 -11.98 1.44
CA ALA A 16 -4.76 -11.97 1.95
C ALA A 16 -4.65 -11.02 3.16
N ALA A 17 -5.13 -11.49 4.32
CA ALA A 17 -5.20 -10.73 5.56
C ALA A 17 -3.82 -10.21 6.01
N LEU A 18 -2.77 -11.05 5.95
CA LEU A 18 -1.42 -10.63 6.30
C LEU A 18 -0.88 -9.54 5.37
N ALA A 19 -1.17 -9.63 4.07
CA ALA A 19 -0.76 -8.59 3.13
C ALA A 19 -1.47 -7.26 3.42
N SER A 20 -2.71 -7.33 3.92
CA SER A 20 -3.48 -6.15 4.35
C SER A 20 -2.91 -5.57 5.64
N ASP A 21 -2.48 -6.39 6.59
CA ASP A 21 -1.80 -5.91 7.80
C ASP A 21 -0.50 -5.17 7.47
N ILE A 22 0.33 -5.76 6.61
CA ILE A 22 1.65 -5.22 6.29
C ILE A 22 1.57 -3.92 5.48
N ILE A 23 0.49 -3.70 4.70
CA ILE A 23 0.32 -2.47 3.93
C ILE A 23 -0.21 -1.29 4.76
N GLU A 24 -0.82 -1.54 5.92
CA GLU A 24 -1.47 -0.49 6.73
C GLU A 24 -0.56 0.73 7.01
N PRO A 25 0.72 0.58 7.40
CA PRO A 25 1.55 1.74 7.67
C PRO A 25 1.82 2.62 6.43
N ILE A 26 1.73 2.05 5.23
CA ILE A 26 1.92 2.78 3.96
C ILE A 26 0.62 3.46 3.49
N ARG A 27 -0.55 3.06 4.01
CA ARG A 27 -1.86 3.56 3.56
C ARG A 27 -1.94 5.10 3.51
N PRO A 28 -1.46 5.87 4.51
CA PRO A 28 -1.48 7.33 4.44
C PRO A 28 -0.62 7.89 3.29
N SER A 29 0.53 7.29 3.02
CA SER A 29 1.37 7.70 1.88
C SER A 29 0.72 7.37 0.54
N ALA A 30 0.03 6.23 0.44
CA ALA A 30 -0.70 5.86 -0.77
C ALA A 30 -1.86 6.83 -1.02
N GLU A 31 -2.59 7.23 0.02
CA GLU A 31 -3.63 8.26 -0.07
C GLU A 31 -3.08 9.62 -0.52
N TYR A 32 -1.96 10.05 0.05
CA TYR A 32 -1.28 11.27 -0.37
C TYR A 32 -0.82 11.21 -1.83
N PHE A 33 -0.29 10.08 -2.29
CA PHE A 33 0.05 9.86 -3.69
C PHE A 33 -1.17 10.05 -4.60
N ILE A 34 -2.31 9.44 -4.27
CA ILE A 34 -3.55 9.63 -5.04
C ILE A 34 -3.99 11.09 -5.03
N TRP A 35 -3.94 11.76 -3.89
CA TRP A 35 -4.29 13.18 -3.78
C TRP A 35 -3.42 14.05 -4.70
N ARG A 36 -2.10 13.79 -4.77
CA ARG A 36 -1.18 14.50 -5.68
C ARG A 36 -1.55 14.33 -7.15
N LEU A 37 -1.95 13.14 -7.59
CA LEU A 37 -2.38 12.92 -8.97
C LEU A 37 -3.57 13.81 -9.39
N PHE A 38 -4.46 14.14 -8.45
CA PHE A 38 -5.56 15.07 -8.70
C PHE A 38 -5.11 16.53 -8.59
N ALA A 39 -4.30 16.87 -7.58
CA ALA A 39 -3.78 18.23 -7.37
C ALA A 39 -2.93 18.72 -8.55
N GLU A 40 -2.15 17.81 -9.16
CA GLU A 40 -1.30 18.08 -10.33
C GLU A 40 -2.04 17.94 -11.66
N GLN A 41 -3.33 17.55 -11.63
CA GLN A 41 -4.16 17.31 -12.82
C GLN A 41 -3.66 16.18 -13.74
N ASP A 42 -2.82 15.27 -13.26
CA ASP A 42 -2.44 14.05 -13.99
C ASP A 42 -3.68 13.17 -14.26
N ILE A 43 -4.56 13.07 -13.26
CA ILE A 43 -5.83 12.36 -13.37
C ILE A 43 -6.98 13.36 -13.31
N ARG A 44 -7.81 13.36 -14.36
CA ARG A 44 -8.92 14.30 -14.58
C ARG A 44 -10.20 13.55 -14.87
N GLN A 45 -11.32 14.27 -14.95
CA GLN A 45 -12.63 13.67 -15.19
C GLN A 45 -12.68 12.85 -16.49
N GLU A 46 -12.01 13.28 -17.56
CA GLU A 46 -11.93 12.54 -18.83
C GLU A 46 -11.24 11.17 -18.72
N HIS A 47 -10.50 10.93 -17.63
CA HIS A 47 -9.84 9.66 -17.35
C HIS A 47 -10.75 8.62 -16.68
N PHE A 48 -12.03 8.94 -16.49
CA PHE A 48 -13.02 8.04 -15.90
C PHE A 48 -14.16 7.68 -16.86
N ILE A 49 -14.67 6.46 -16.70
CA ILE A 49 -15.88 5.96 -17.33
C ILE A 49 -16.88 5.69 -16.21
N LYS A 50 -18.00 6.42 -16.24
CA LYS A 50 -19.08 6.27 -15.26
C LYS A 50 -20.28 5.58 -15.90
N ASN A 51 -20.87 4.64 -15.16
CA ASN A 51 -22.20 4.12 -15.45
C ASN A 51 -23.05 4.19 -14.16
N ALA A 52 -24.31 3.76 -14.23
CA ALA A 52 -25.24 3.87 -13.10
C ALA A 52 -24.80 3.17 -11.80
N LYS A 53 -23.84 2.23 -11.85
CA LYS A 53 -23.42 1.41 -10.70
C LYS A 53 -21.95 1.56 -10.31
N LYS A 54 -21.10 2.15 -11.17
CA LYS A 54 -19.66 2.25 -10.93
C LYS A 54 -19.01 3.43 -11.64
N CYS A 55 -17.91 3.88 -11.07
CA CYS A 55 -16.95 4.79 -11.69
C CYS A 55 -15.62 4.03 -11.82
N LEU A 56 -15.09 3.92 -13.04
CA LEU A 56 -13.86 3.18 -13.32
C LEU A 56 -12.86 4.07 -14.05
N LEU A 57 -11.56 3.87 -13.82
CA LEU A 57 -10.53 4.45 -14.67
C LEU A 57 -10.65 3.91 -16.10
N SER A 58 -10.61 4.80 -17.07
CA SER A 58 -10.54 4.50 -18.50
C SER A 58 -9.21 3.82 -18.85
N LYS A 59 -9.07 3.29 -20.08
CA LYS A 59 -7.79 2.72 -20.54
C LYS A 59 -6.65 3.75 -20.46
N THR A 60 -6.93 5.00 -20.82
CA THR A 60 -5.99 6.12 -20.74
C THR A 60 -5.67 6.46 -19.29
N GLY A 61 -6.70 6.57 -18.43
CA GLY A 61 -6.51 6.84 -17.00
C GLY A 61 -5.66 5.80 -16.30
N ARG A 62 -5.87 4.50 -16.59
CA ARG A 62 -5.03 3.42 -16.06
C ARG A 62 -3.57 3.52 -16.50
N LYS A 63 -3.30 3.88 -17.76
CA LYS A 63 -1.92 4.06 -18.24
C LYS A 63 -1.19 5.15 -17.45
N ILE A 64 -1.83 6.30 -17.25
CA ILE A 64 -1.26 7.41 -16.47
C ILE A 64 -1.04 6.97 -15.03
N TYR A 65 -2.07 6.39 -14.40
CA TYR A 65 -1.99 5.90 -13.03
C TYR A 65 -0.83 4.91 -12.84
N TYR A 66 -0.71 3.88 -13.68
CA TYR A 66 0.36 2.90 -13.54
C TYR A 66 1.75 3.49 -13.80
N HIS A 67 1.87 4.42 -14.74
CA HIS A 67 3.13 5.11 -14.99
C HIS A 67 3.60 5.91 -13.76
N GLN A 68 2.70 6.63 -13.10
CA GLN A 68 3.03 7.38 -11.89
C GLN A 68 3.25 6.43 -10.69
N LEU A 69 2.47 5.36 -10.58
CA LEU A 69 2.63 4.33 -9.55
C LEU A 69 4.00 3.66 -9.65
N GLU A 70 4.47 3.33 -10.86
CA GLU A 70 5.79 2.71 -11.06
C GLU A 70 6.96 3.58 -10.58
N LYS A 71 6.81 4.91 -10.61
CA LYS A 71 7.80 5.85 -10.06
C LYS A 71 7.72 5.94 -8.54
N TRP A 72 6.51 5.93 -7.98
CA TRP A 72 6.28 6.09 -6.54
C TRP A 72 6.57 4.82 -5.73
N LEU A 73 6.24 3.65 -6.27
CA LEU A 73 6.21 2.36 -5.56
C LEU A 73 7.58 1.71 -5.20
N PRO A 74 8.72 1.95 -5.87
CA PRO A 74 9.99 1.27 -5.59
C PRO A 74 10.48 1.34 -4.12
N PRO A 75 10.55 2.51 -3.45
CA PRO A 75 10.97 2.56 -2.05
C PRO A 75 10.04 1.77 -1.13
N TYR A 76 8.73 1.81 -1.40
CA TYR A 76 7.73 1.07 -0.63
C TYR A 76 7.81 -0.44 -0.83
N ARG A 77 8.09 -0.93 -2.05
CA ARG A 77 8.34 -2.36 -2.29
C ARG A 77 9.51 -2.88 -1.47
N ARG A 78 10.60 -2.11 -1.41
CA ARG A 78 11.76 -2.46 -0.58
C ARG A 78 11.37 -2.48 0.89
N TRP A 79 10.70 -1.45 1.37
CA TRP A 79 10.25 -1.35 2.76
C TRP A 79 9.31 -2.50 3.13
N LEU A 80 8.29 -2.81 2.32
CA LEU A 80 7.32 -3.91 2.56
C LEU A 80 8.02 -5.26 2.67
N ARG A 81 9.01 -5.50 1.82
CA ARG A 81 9.83 -6.72 1.88
C ARG A 81 10.64 -6.80 3.16
N LEU A 82 11.23 -5.69 3.61
CA LEU A 82 11.97 -5.63 4.87
C LEU A 82 11.04 -5.86 6.07
N GLN A 83 9.87 -5.23 6.08
CA GLN A 83 8.87 -5.43 7.14
C GLN A 83 8.40 -6.88 7.22
N SER A 84 8.13 -7.51 6.07
CA SER A 84 7.77 -8.93 6.02
C SER A 84 8.87 -9.82 6.60
N TYR A 85 10.14 -9.47 6.33
CA TYR A 85 11.29 -10.23 6.85
C TYR A 85 11.49 -10.02 8.35
N GLN A 86 11.33 -8.79 8.84
CA GLN A 86 11.41 -8.45 10.26
C GLN A 86 10.32 -9.18 11.04
N LEU A 87 9.07 -9.11 10.58
CA LEU A 87 7.95 -9.84 11.17
C LEU A 87 8.18 -11.36 11.19
N LYS A 88 8.70 -11.93 10.10
CA LYS A 88 9.05 -13.35 10.06
C LYS A 88 10.11 -13.71 11.12
N ASN A 89 11.12 -12.86 11.31
CA ASN A 89 12.18 -13.12 12.27
C ASN A 89 11.71 -12.96 13.73
N SER A 90 10.82 -11.98 14.01
CA SER A 90 10.28 -11.82 15.37
C SER A 90 9.46 -13.04 15.78
N LEU A 91 8.64 -13.58 14.88
CA LEU A 91 7.85 -14.79 15.12
C LEU A 91 8.68 -16.07 15.32
N ILE A 92 9.92 -16.11 14.79
CA ILE A 92 10.81 -17.27 14.94
C ILE A 92 11.61 -17.19 16.25
N ASN A 93 11.95 -15.97 16.67
CA ASN A 93 12.88 -15.75 17.78
C ASN A 93 12.19 -15.64 19.15
N ASP A 94 10.85 -15.74 19.24
CA ASP A 94 10.05 -15.62 20.47
C ASP A 94 10.48 -14.44 21.38
N ASN A 95 10.96 -13.36 20.77
CA ASN A 95 11.24 -12.13 21.49
C ASN A 95 9.90 -11.42 21.67
N ASP A 96 9.35 -11.45 22.89
CA ASP A 96 8.16 -10.69 23.32
C ASP A 96 8.36 -9.16 23.29
N ASP A 97 9.53 -8.68 22.85
CA ASP A 97 9.75 -7.27 22.53
C ASP A 97 8.80 -6.89 21.40
N ASP A 98 7.85 -5.99 21.70
CA ASP A 98 6.76 -5.56 20.82
C ASP A 98 7.14 -5.61 19.34
N VAL A 99 6.46 -6.46 18.57
CA VAL A 99 6.61 -6.54 17.11
C VAL A 99 6.05 -5.26 16.51
N VAL A 100 6.87 -4.21 16.50
CA VAL A 100 6.51 -2.92 15.92
C VAL A 100 6.95 -2.92 14.46
N LEU A 101 5.99 -3.02 13.55
CA LEU A 101 6.24 -2.62 12.15
C LEU A 101 6.79 -1.20 12.18
N ASN A 102 7.91 -0.97 11.50
CA ASN A 102 8.57 0.34 11.50
C ASN A 102 7.65 1.39 10.88
N ILE A 103 6.89 2.11 11.71
CA ILE A 103 5.91 3.09 11.25
C ILE A 103 6.52 4.24 10.45
N THR A 104 7.85 4.43 10.53
CA THR A 104 8.59 5.35 9.67
C THR A 104 8.62 4.81 8.25
N THR A 105 7.63 5.26 7.46
CA THR A 105 7.57 4.97 6.03
C THR A 105 8.68 5.71 5.27
N PRO A 106 9.07 5.26 4.06
CA PRO A 106 10.16 5.87 3.29
C PRO A 106 10.05 7.38 3.02
N ILE A 107 8.86 8.00 3.19
CA ILE A 107 8.65 9.44 2.97
C ILE A 107 8.74 10.26 4.26
N GLN A 108 8.54 9.67 5.45
CA GLN A 108 8.59 10.43 6.70
C GLN A 108 10.00 10.93 7.07
N ALA A 109 11.05 10.48 6.37
CA ALA A 109 12.41 10.95 6.54
C ALA A 109 12.73 12.25 5.76
N GLU A 110 11.86 12.70 4.85
CA GLU A 110 12.09 13.90 4.00
C GLU A 110 11.04 15.02 4.21
N LEU A 111 10.07 14.82 5.10
CA LEU A 111 8.99 15.77 5.38
C LEU A 111 9.11 16.49 6.75
N PHE A 112 10.27 16.40 7.41
CA PHE A 112 10.67 17.25 8.54
C PHE A 112 12.15 17.60 8.46
#